data_AF-A0A952HLT1-F1
#
_entry.id   AF-A0A952HLT1-F1
#
_cell.length_a   1.000
_cell.length_b   1.000
_cell.length_c   1.000
_cell.angle_alpha   90.00
_cell.angle_beta   90.00
_cell.angle_gamma   90.00
#
_symmetry.space_group_name_H-M   'P 1'
#
loop_
_entity.id
_entity.type
_entity.pdbx_description
1 polymer ?
#
loop_
_entity_poly.entity_id
_entity_poly.type
_entity_poly.pdbx_seq_one_letter_code
_entity_poly.pdbx_strand_id
1 'polypeptide(L)' 'MEEIRVICDSEITILNLKTGYIYKDEAEAQADKTVDPKDIRRDVKIIVPTIPLFSKT' A
#
# COMPACT_ATOMS: atom_id res chain seq x y z
N MET A 1 26.82 5.04 -17.41
CA MET A 1 25.92 4.56 -16.34
C MET A 1 24.73 3.94 -17.03
N GLU A 2 24.48 2.67 -16.79
CA GLU A 2 23.34 1.95 -17.37
C GLU A 2 22.13 2.15 -16.44
N GLU A 3 21.01 2.63 -16.98
CA GLU A 3 19.79 2.89 -16.20
C GLU A 3 18.92 1.63 -16.17
N ILE A 4 18.72 1.07 -14.97
CA ILE A 4 17.84 -0.08 -14.79
C ILE A 4 16.47 0.43 -14.34
N ARG A 5 15.45 0.22 -15.17
CA ARG A 5 14.05 0.54 -14.84
C ARG A 5 13.44 -0.64 -14.10
N VAL A 6 13.20 -0.47 -12.81
CA VAL A 6 12.55 -1.48 -11.96
C VAL A 6 11.05 -1.18 -11.94
N ILE A 7 10.25 -2.13 -12.45
CA ILE A 7 8.79 -2.06 -12.36
C ILE A 7 8.40 -2.64 -11.00
N CYS A 8 7.93 -1.79 -10.09
CA CYS A 8 7.43 -2.23 -8.79
C CYS A 8 5.92 -2.38 -8.85
N ASP A 9 5.41 -3.40 -8.18
CA ASP A 9 3.98 -3.54 -7.90
C ASP A 9 3.67 -2.87 -6.55
N SER A 10 2.42 -2.45 -6.34
CA SER A 10 2.01 -1.76 -5.12
C SER A 10 0.65 -2.27 -4.66
N GLU A 11 0.62 -2.82 -3.45
CA GLU A 11 -0.61 -3.18 -2.77
C GLU A 11 -0.99 -2.06 -1.79
N ILE A 12 -2.20 -1.54 -1.90
CA ILE A 12 -2.74 -0.52 -0.99
C ILE A 12 -3.80 -1.17 -0.13
N THR A 13 -3.61 -1.12 1.19
CA THR A 13 -4.58 -1.61 2.17
C THR A 13 -5.08 -0.45 3.02
N ILE A 14 -6.39 -0.25 3.05
CA ILE A 14 -7.02 0.79 3.86
C ILE A 14 -7.75 0.11 5.00
N LEU A 15 -7.35 0.42 6.23
CA LEU A 15 -7.94 -0.20 7.43
C LEU A 15 -8.49 0.84 8.39
N ASN A 16 -9.58 0.49 9.05
CA ASN A 16 -10.14 1.24 10.16
C ASN A 16 -9.61 0.66 11.48
N LEU A 17 -8.90 1.47 12.26
CA LEU A 17 -8.30 1.05 13.53
C LEU A 17 -9.33 0.82 14.64
N LYS A 18 -10.49 1.49 14.59
CA LYS A 18 -11.55 1.33 15.58
C LYS A 18 -12.39 0.08 15.36
N THR A 19 -12.74 -0.19 14.10
CA THR A 19 -13.65 -1.31 13.76
C THR A 19 -12.91 -2.55 13.28
N GLY A 20 -11.63 -2.43 12.92
CA GLY A 20 -10.88 -3.50 12.28
C GLY A 20 -11.32 -3.78 10.83
N TYR A 21 -12.17 -2.91 10.26
CA TYR A 21 -12.69 -3.08 8.91
C TYR A 21 -11.63 -2.73 7.86
N ILE A 22 -11.45 -3.61 6.87
CA ILE A 22 -10.54 -3.38 5.73
C ILE A 22 -11.41 -2.94 4.56
N TYR A 23 -11.22 -1.71 4.10
CA TYR A 23 -11.94 -1.17 2.95
C TYR A 23 -11.32 -1.70 1.66
N LYS A 24 -12.16 -1.97 0.66
CA LYS A 24 -11.68 -2.38 -0.67
C LYS A 24 -11.06 -1.23 -1.44
N ASP A 25 -11.64 -0.04 -1.30
CA ASP A 25 -11.32 1.13 -2.13
C ASP A 25 -11.35 2.42 -1.30
N GLU A 26 -10.63 3.45 -1.78
CA GLU A 26 -10.67 4.79 -1.16
C GLU A 26 -12.08 5.39 -1.13
N ALA A 27 -12.91 5.09 -2.13
CA ALA A 27 -14.28 5.57 -2.19
C ALA A 27 -15.14 5.04 -1.05
N GLU A 28 -14.95 3.78 -0.65
CA GLU A 28 -15.66 3.20 0.52
C GLU A 28 -15.16 3.83 1.81
N ALA A 29 -13.84 3.96 1.97
CA ALA A 29 -13.25 4.59 3.15
C ALA A 29 -13.69 6.06 3.32
N GLN A 30 -13.96 6.76 2.22
CA GLN A 30 -14.42 8.15 2.23
C GLN A 30 -15.95 8.29 2.36
N ALA A 31 -16.71 7.28 1.93
CA ALA A 31 -18.15 7.19 2.17
C ALA A 31 -18.47 6.92 3.65
N ASP A 32 -17.55 6.27 4.37
CA ASP A 32 -17.66 5.94 5.79
C ASP A 32 -17.46 7.20 6.67
N LYS A 33 -18.49 8.06 6.70
CA LYS A 33 -18.53 9.31 7.49
C LYS A 33 -18.58 9.11 9.00
N THR A 34 -18.74 7.87 9.43
CA THR A 34 -18.77 7.44 10.84
C THR A 34 -17.38 7.36 11.46
N VAL A 35 -16.34 7.40 10.64
CA VAL A 35 -14.97 7.19 11.06
C VAL A 35 -14.21 8.50 11.03
N ASP A 36 -13.58 8.84 12.14
CA ASP A 36 -12.67 9.96 12.16
C ASP A 36 -11.48 9.66 11.23
N PRO A 37 -11.01 10.64 10.45
CA PRO A 37 -9.87 10.44 9.55
C PRO A 37 -8.57 10.06 10.28
N LYS A 38 -8.51 10.24 11.61
CA LYS A 38 -7.41 9.79 12.47
C LYS A 38 -7.38 8.28 12.70
N ASP A 39 -8.53 7.63 12.59
CA ASP A 39 -8.66 6.18 12.79
C ASP A 39 -8.48 5.39 11.49
N ILE A 40 -8.36 6.07 10.34
CA ILE A 40 -8.08 5.44 9.04
C ILE A 40 -6.56 5.32 8.85
N ARG A 41 -6.08 4.08 8.74
CA ARG A 41 -4.69 3.78 8.37
C ARG A 41 -4.63 3.33 6.92
N ARG A 42 -3.72 3.94 6.16
CA ARG A 42 -3.44 3.59 4.77
C ARG A 42 -2.05 2.97 4.74
N ASP A 43 -1.98 1.68 4.48
CA ASP A 43 -0.73 0.96 4.33
C ASP A 43 -0.44 0.78 2.84
N VAL A 44 0.75 1.16 2.41
CA VAL A 44 1.18 1.03 1.02
C VAL A 44 2.40 0.13 1.01
N LYS A 45 2.22 -1.07 0.48
CA LYS A 45 3.28 -2.06 0.38
C LYS A 45 3.82 -2.06 -1.04
N ILE A 46 5.07 -1.63 -1.18
CA ILE A 46 5.78 -1.66 -2.47
C ILE A 46 6.50 -2.99 -2.60
N ILE A 47 6.14 -3.75 -3.62
CA ILE A 47 6.76 -5.03 -3.95
C ILE A 47 7.87 -4.73 -4.95
N VAL A 48 9.10 -4.70 -4.44
CA VAL A 48 10.29 -4.52 -5.27
C VAL A 48 10.72 -5.89 -5.82
N PRO A 49 10.76 -6.09 -7.14
CA PRO A 49 11.22 -7.35 -7.70
C PRO A 49 12.72 -7.53 -7.46
N THR A 50 13.17 -8.78 -7.42
CA THR A 50 14.58 -9.13 -7.20
C THR A 50 15.44 -8.63 -8.36
N ILE A 51 16.35 -7.69 -8.09
CA ILE A 51 17.26 -7.13 -9.08
C ILE A 51 18.52 -8.02 -9.13
N PRO A 52 18.93 -8.53 -10.30
CA PRO A 52 20.07 -9.46 -10.43
C PRO A 52 21.43 -8.87 -10.00
N LEU A 53 21.53 -7.56 -9.79
CA LEU A 53 22.72 -6.93 -9.17
C LEU A 53 22.95 -7.36 -7.72
N PHE A 54 21.90 -7.70 -6.97
CA PHE A 54 22.01 -8.12 -5.56
C PHE A 54 22.19 -9.64 -5.40
N SER A 55 22.23 -10.41 -6.50
CA SER A 55 22.39 -11.88 -6.48
C SER A 55 23.82 -12.38 -6.73
N LYS A 56 24.78 -11.50 -7.04
CA LYS A 56 26.18 -11.92 -7.22
C LYS A 56 26.95 -11.82 -5.89
N THR A 57 26.93 -12.93 -5.15
CA THR A 57 28.08 -13.37 -4.35
C THR A 57 29.01 -14.16 -5.24
#